data_AF-A0A7X1L7Q7-F1
#
_entry.id   AF-A0A7X1L7Q7-F1
#
_cell.length_a   1.000
_cell.length_b   1.000
_cell.length_c   1.000
_cell.angle_alpha   90.00
_cell.angle_beta   90.00
_cell.angle_gamma   90.00
#
_symmetry.space_group_name_H-M   'P 1'
#
loop_
_entity.id
_entity.type
_entity.pdbx_description
1 polymer ?
#
loop_
_entity_poly.entity_id
_entity_poly.type
_entity_poly.pdbx_seq_one_letter_code
_entity_poly.pdbx_strand_id
1 'polypeptide(L)'
;MVPSMTIYIAAVLAANYTATWFIPLPIFGMVSVGTLIFGITFTQRDRVHRYGRKAVYAMILLAAVGMVLESLLLEVPWRIILASFIAIVLSEAADTEIYHQLLHRSWLQRVTGSNLVSIPLDSLLFNLIAFMGVFEPAMLVAIIFGEIVTKFTTGALAALWRTPPKIENAPV
;
A
#
# COMPACT_ATOMS: atom_id res chain seq x y z
N MET A 1 -7.72 -14.45 9.99
CA MET A 1 -6.42 -13.79 10.25
C MET A 1 -5.37 -14.29 9.27
N VAL A 2 -4.90 -15.55 9.41
CA VAL A 2 -3.82 -16.12 8.58
C VAL A 2 -4.07 -16.01 7.06
N PRO A 3 -5.25 -16.38 6.51
CA PRO A 3 -5.47 -16.28 5.06
C PRO A 3 -5.33 -14.85 4.53
N SER A 4 -5.86 -13.86 5.27
CA SER A 4 -5.76 -12.44 4.89
C SER A 4 -4.32 -11.96 4.92
N MET A 5 -3.55 -12.35 5.94
CA MET A 5 -2.13 -11.99 6.04
C MET A 5 -1.31 -12.61 4.90
N THR A 6 -1.55 -13.88 4.57
CA THR A 6 -0.85 -14.55 3.46
C THR A 6 -1.14 -13.89 2.12
N ILE A 7 -2.42 -13.58 1.84
CA ILE A 7 -2.80 -12.89 0.59
C ILE A 7 -2.18 -11.49 0.55
N TYR A 8 -2.17 -10.76 1.68
CA TYR A 8 -1.52 -9.46 1.77
C TYR A 8 -0.03 -9.55 1.45
N ILE A 9 0.70 -10.46 2.11
CA ILE A 9 2.15 -10.62 1.91
C ILE A 9 2.44 -10.98 0.46
N ALA A 10 1.74 -11.96 -0.11
CA ALA A 10 1.91 -12.34 -1.51
C ALA A 10 1.63 -11.18 -2.48
N ALA A 11 0.61 -10.36 -2.20
CA ALA A 11 0.30 -9.17 -2.98
C ALA A 11 1.40 -8.11 -2.88
N VAL A 12 1.99 -7.90 -1.69
CA VAL A 12 3.13 -6.98 -1.51
C VAL A 12 4.35 -7.45 -2.29
N LEU A 13 4.69 -8.74 -2.25
CA LEU A 13 5.80 -9.30 -3.02
C LEU A 13 5.57 -9.14 -4.53
N ALA A 14 4.39 -9.52 -5.02
CA ALA A 14 4.04 -9.34 -6.43
C ALA A 14 4.08 -7.86 -6.87
N ALA A 15 3.63 -6.94 -6.00
CA ALA A 15 3.70 -5.51 -6.27
C ALA A 15 5.15 -5.00 -6.31
N ASN A 16 6.01 -5.46 -5.40
CA ASN A 16 7.43 -5.12 -5.37
C ASN A 16 8.17 -5.64 -6.61
N TYR A 17 7.96 -6.91 -6.97
CA TYR A 17 8.55 -7.52 -8.16
C TYR A 17 8.24 -6.73 -9.44
N THR A 18 7.04 -6.17 -9.53
CA THR A 18 6.55 -5.43 -10.70
C THR A 18 6.61 -3.91 -10.55
N ALA A 19 7.29 -3.40 -9.52
CA ALA A 19 7.30 -1.99 -9.16
C ALA A 19 7.99 -1.08 -10.21
N THR A 20 8.88 -1.64 -11.02
CA THR A 20 9.60 -0.91 -12.07
C THR A 20 8.98 -1.07 -13.46
N TRP A 21 7.88 -1.82 -13.57
CA TRP A 21 7.18 -2.02 -14.84
C TRP A 21 6.11 -0.95 -14.98
N PHE A 22 6.27 -0.03 -15.92
CA PHE A 22 5.36 1.10 -16.07
C PHE A 22 4.39 0.90 -17.23
N ILE A 23 3.12 1.25 -16.99
CA ILE A 23 2.07 1.29 -17.98
C ILE A 23 1.61 2.75 -18.14
N PRO A 24 1.56 3.29 -19.38
CA PRO A 24 0.98 4.61 -19.62
C PRO A 24 -0.54 4.59 -19.44
N LEU A 25 -1.08 5.60 -18.76
CA LEU A 25 -2.52 5.78 -18.65
C LEU A 25 -3.08 6.48 -19.91
N PRO A 26 -4.32 6.17 -20.32
CA PRO A 26 -4.91 6.67 -21.57
C PRO A 26 -5.15 8.19 -21.59
N ILE A 27 -5.18 8.85 -20.43
CA ILE A 27 -5.45 10.29 -20.32
C ILE A 27 -4.18 11.04 -19.92
N PHE A 28 -3.64 10.74 -18.74
CA PHE A 28 -2.43 11.37 -18.22
C PHE A 28 -1.82 10.53 -17.11
N GLY A 29 -0.49 10.50 -17.03
CA GLY A 29 0.26 9.79 -16.00
C GLY A 29 0.78 8.42 -16.45
N MET A 30 1.67 7.88 -15.64
CA MET A 30 2.15 6.51 -15.73
C MET A 30 1.90 5.82 -14.40
N VAL A 31 1.74 4.51 -14.43
CA VAL A 31 1.48 3.73 -13.23
C VAL A 31 2.36 2.49 -13.25
N SER A 32 2.97 2.17 -12.11
CA SER A 32 3.66 0.89 -11.95
C SER A 32 2.65 -0.25 -11.94
N VAL A 33 2.98 -1.39 -12.55
CA VAL A 33 2.13 -2.60 -12.54
C VAL A 33 1.79 -2.99 -11.09
N GLY A 34 2.76 -2.85 -10.18
CA GLY A 34 2.56 -3.10 -8.76
C GLY A 34 1.44 -2.27 -8.12
N THR A 35 1.22 -1.04 -8.60
CA THR A 35 0.13 -0.18 -8.11
C THR A 35 -1.26 -0.78 -8.37
N LEU A 36 -1.44 -1.59 -9.42
CA LEU A 36 -2.72 -2.25 -9.68
C LEU A 36 -3.07 -3.30 -8.61
N ILE A 37 -2.05 -3.83 -7.92
CA ILE A 37 -2.20 -4.85 -6.87
C ILE A 37 -2.59 -4.20 -5.53
N PHE A 38 -2.41 -2.89 -5.35
CA PHE A 38 -2.71 -2.20 -4.09
C PHE A 38 -4.17 -2.33 -3.63
N GLY A 39 -5.13 -2.43 -4.55
CA GLY A 39 -6.52 -2.70 -4.20
C GLY A 39 -6.69 -3.97 -3.34
N ILE A 40 -5.86 -4.99 -3.59
CA ILE A 40 -5.82 -6.24 -2.83
C ILE A 40 -5.17 -6.04 -1.46
N THR A 41 -4.04 -5.32 -1.39
CA THR A 41 -3.33 -5.09 -0.12
C THR A 41 -4.21 -4.30 0.85
N PHE A 42 -4.85 -3.21 0.42
CA PHE A 42 -5.82 -2.45 1.22
C PHE A 42 -6.94 -3.35 1.75
N THR A 43 -7.53 -4.11 0.84
CA THR A 43 -8.62 -5.05 1.10
C THR A 43 -8.25 -6.09 2.16
N GLN A 44 -7.03 -6.64 2.12
CA GLN A 44 -6.59 -7.61 3.12
C GLN A 44 -6.19 -6.95 4.44
N ARG A 45 -5.52 -5.81 4.40
CA ARG A 45 -5.12 -5.05 5.59
C ARG A 45 -6.33 -4.67 6.44
N ASP A 46 -7.40 -4.18 5.81
CA ASP A 46 -8.70 -3.91 6.46
C ASP A 46 -9.29 -5.12 7.20
N ARG A 47 -9.08 -6.33 6.67
CA ARG A 47 -9.51 -7.56 7.35
C ARG A 47 -8.62 -7.84 8.56
N VAL A 48 -7.33 -7.56 8.46
CA VAL A 48 -6.37 -7.80 9.54
C VAL A 48 -6.54 -6.79 10.68
N HIS A 49 -6.97 -5.56 10.39
CA HIS A 49 -7.32 -4.56 11.42
C HIS A 49 -8.33 -5.05 12.45
N ARG A 50 -9.23 -5.98 12.09
CA ARG A 50 -10.21 -6.57 13.02
C ARG A 50 -9.58 -7.43 14.12
N TYR A 51 -8.35 -7.90 13.90
CA TYR A 51 -7.56 -8.65 14.88
C TYR A 51 -6.63 -7.74 15.71
N GLY A 52 -6.74 -6.42 15.52
CA GLY A 52 -6.03 -5.41 16.29
C GLY A 52 -4.67 -5.01 15.73
N ARG A 53 -4.13 -3.92 16.30
CA ARG A 53 -2.92 -3.23 15.86
C ARG A 53 -1.68 -4.12 15.78
N LYS A 54 -1.51 -5.01 16.76
CA LYS A 54 -0.35 -5.92 16.82
C LYS A 54 -0.33 -6.90 15.63
N ALA A 55 -1.49 -7.42 15.23
CA ALA A 55 -1.59 -8.34 14.09
C ALA A 55 -1.22 -7.65 12.78
N VAL A 56 -1.62 -6.38 12.61
CA VAL A 56 -1.30 -5.58 11.43
C VAL A 56 0.21 -5.30 11.36
N TYR A 57 0.83 -4.86 12.46
CA TYR A 57 2.28 -4.65 12.49
C TYR A 57 3.08 -5.93 12.25
N ALA A 58 2.64 -7.06 12.79
CA ALA A 58 3.28 -8.35 12.49
C ALA A 58 3.19 -8.70 11.00
N MET A 59 2.03 -8.46 10.37
CA MET A 59 1.85 -8.66 8.93
C MET A 59 2.77 -7.74 8.10
N ILE A 60 2.84 -6.45 8.44
CA ILE A 60 3.69 -5.47 7.77
C ILE A 60 5.16 -5.86 7.89
N LEU A 61 5.61 -6.26 9.09
CA LEU A 61 6.98 -6.70 9.32
C LEU A 61 7.32 -7.93 8.48
N LEU A 62 6.44 -8.93 8.45
CA LEU A 62 6.64 -10.13 7.63
C LEU A 62 6.68 -9.79 6.13
N ALA A 63 5.83 -8.89 5.67
CA ALA A 63 5.83 -8.42 4.28
C ALA A 63 7.12 -7.67 3.95
N ALA A 64 7.57 -6.76 4.82
CA ALA A 64 8.81 -6.01 4.63
C ALA A 64 10.05 -6.94 4.61
N VAL A 65 10.13 -7.91 5.51
CA VAL A 65 11.21 -8.91 5.51
C VAL A 65 11.15 -9.76 4.24
N GLY A 66 9.97 -10.25 3.86
CA GLY A 66 9.80 -11.03 2.63
C GLY A 66 10.21 -10.23 1.39
N MET A 67 9.84 -8.96 1.33
CA MET A 67 10.16 -8.06 0.21
C MET A 67 11.67 -7.82 0.11
N VAL A 68 12.35 -7.61 1.24
CA VAL A 68 13.81 -7.45 1.25
C VAL A 68 14.49 -8.75 0.80
N LEU A 69 14.07 -9.91 1.32
CA LEU A 69 14.63 -11.20 0.93
C LEU A 69 14.42 -11.49 -0.57
N GLU A 70 13.21 -11.27 -1.08
CA GLU A 70 12.90 -11.38 -2.52
C GLU A 70 13.83 -10.49 -3.35
N SER A 71 13.96 -9.22 -2.96
CA SER A 71 14.75 -8.25 -3.70
C SER A 71 16.25 -8.57 -3.69
N LEU A 72 16.77 -9.10 -2.59
CA LEU A 72 18.14 -9.58 -2.50
C LEU A 72 18.38 -10.81 -3.39
N LEU A 73 17.43 -11.74 -3.44
CA LEU A 73 17.51 -12.94 -4.29
C LEU A 73 17.44 -12.62 -5.79
N LEU A 74 16.70 -11.57 -6.14
CA LEU A 74 16.54 -11.11 -7.53
C LEU A 74 17.57 -10.05 -7.95
N GLU A 75 18.57 -9.76 -7.10
CA GLU A 75 19.62 -8.77 -7.35
C GLU A 75 19.08 -7.39 -7.73
N VAL A 76 17.96 -7.00 -7.11
CA VAL A 76 17.30 -5.71 -7.35
C VAL A 76 18.23 -4.56 -6.89
N PRO A 77 18.31 -3.44 -7.62
CA PRO A 77 19.14 -2.31 -7.22
C PRO A 77 18.81 -1.82 -5.81
N TRP A 78 19.83 -1.57 -4.99
CA TRP A 78 19.69 -1.20 -3.58
C TRP A 78 18.73 -0.02 -3.33
N ARG A 79 18.69 0.95 -4.26
CA ARG A 79 17.79 2.11 -4.17
C ARG A 79 16.30 1.71 -4.18
N ILE A 80 15.94 0.68 -4.95
CA ILE A 80 14.57 0.18 -5.03
C ILE A 80 14.24 -0.58 -3.74
N ILE A 81 15.17 -1.39 -3.24
CA ILE A 81 15.02 -2.09 -1.95
C ILE A 81 14.77 -1.09 -0.82
N LEU A 82 15.59 -0.05 -0.75
CA LEU A 82 15.47 1.01 0.26
C LEU A 82 14.15 1.77 0.11
N ALA A 83 13.78 2.16 -1.11
CA ALA A 83 12.53 2.83 -1.40
C ALA A 83 11.31 1.99 -0.98
N SER A 84 11.23 0.73 -1.41
CA SER A 84 10.16 -0.20 -1.05
C SER A 84 10.07 -0.40 0.46
N PHE A 85 11.22 -0.58 1.13
CA PHE A 85 11.25 -0.82 2.59
C PHE A 85 10.73 0.39 3.36
N ILE A 86 11.23 1.58 3.03
CA ILE A 86 10.81 2.82 3.68
C ILE A 86 9.34 3.11 3.40
N ALA A 87 8.89 2.95 2.16
CA ALA A 87 7.50 3.16 1.77
C ALA A 87 6.55 2.22 2.52
N ILE A 88 6.83 0.90 2.53
CA ILE A 88 6.03 -0.08 3.27
C ILE A 88 5.98 0.27 4.75
N VAL A 89 7.13 0.48 5.40
CA VAL A 89 7.19 0.68 6.85
C VAL A 89 6.47 1.97 7.26
N LEU A 90 6.75 3.09 6.58
CA LEU A 90 6.21 4.38 7.00
C LEU A 90 4.75 4.57 6.60
N SER A 91 4.37 4.16 5.39
CA SER A 91 3.01 4.36 4.88
C SER A 91 2.02 3.40 5.52
N GLU A 92 2.40 2.14 5.75
CA GLU A 92 1.52 1.19 6.43
C GLU A 92 1.43 1.46 7.94
N ALA A 93 2.49 2.00 8.56
CA ALA A 93 2.41 2.50 9.93
C ALA A 93 1.48 3.72 10.02
N ALA A 94 1.66 4.72 9.17
CA ALA A 94 0.80 5.90 9.12
C ALA A 94 -0.67 5.52 8.92
N ASP A 95 -0.93 4.61 7.99
CA ASP A 95 -2.26 4.04 7.77
C ASP A 95 -2.81 3.40 9.05
N THR A 96 -2.03 2.51 9.65
CA THR A 96 -2.44 1.74 10.82
C THR A 96 -2.76 2.66 12.00
N GLU A 97 -1.97 3.69 12.23
CA GLU A 97 -2.21 4.66 13.30
C GLU A 97 -3.49 5.44 13.07
N ILE A 98 -3.67 6.01 11.87
CA ILE A 98 -4.85 6.81 11.55
C ILE A 98 -6.10 5.94 11.58
N TYR A 99 -6.05 4.72 11.04
CA TYR A 99 -7.15 3.77 11.07
C TYR A 99 -7.57 3.44 12.51
N HIS A 100 -6.59 3.16 13.39
CA HIS A 100 -6.88 2.85 14.79
C HIS A 100 -7.39 4.05 15.58
N GLN A 101 -6.89 5.26 15.31
CA GLN A 101 -7.41 6.50 15.91
C GLN A 101 -8.87 6.74 15.51
N LEU A 102 -9.24 6.37 14.28
CA LEU A 102 -10.59 6.53 13.75
C LEU A 102 -11.55 5.37 14.10
N LEU A 103 -11.18 4.42 14.97
CA LEU A 103 -12.04 3.29 15.35
C LEU A 103 -13.41 3.69 15.93
N HIS A 104 -13.58 4.93 16.37
CA HIS A 104 -14.85 5.48 16.84
C HIS A 104 -15.75 6.01 15.71
N ARG A 105 -15.23 6.14 14.48
CA ARG A 105 -15.93 6.67 13.28
C ARG A 105 -16.54 5.55 12.44
N SER A 106 -17.29 5.90 11.39
CA SER A 106 -17.82 4.87 10.47
C SER A 106 -16.68 4.15 9.75
N TRP A 107 -16.90 2.91 9.30
CA TRP A 107 -15.87 2.14 8.60
C TRP A 107 -15.33 2.88 7.36
N LEU A 108 -16.21 3.51 6.58
CA LEU A 108 -15.80 4.29 5.42
C LEU A 108 -14.91 5.49 5.81
N GLN A 109 -15.22 6.17 6.90
CA GLN A 109 -14.38 7.26 7.41
C GLN A 109 -12.99 6.77 7.86
N ARG A 110 -12.89 5.57 8.45
CA ARG A 110 -11.61 4.96 8.84
C ARG A 110 -10.74 4.67 7.63
N VAL A 111 -11.31 3.98 6.64
CA VAL A 111 -10.58 3.56 5.43
C VAL A 111 -10.19 4.77 4.59
N THR A 112 -11.12 5.69 4.32
CA THR A 112 -10.81 6.89 3.55
C THR A 112 -9.83 7.80 4.32
N GLY A 113 -10.01 7.98 5.63
CA GLY A 113 -9.14 8.84 6.43
C GLY A 113 -7.69 8.36 6.50
N SER A 114 -7.48 7.06 6.69
CA SER A 114 -6.13 6.44 6.68
C SER A 114 -5.50 6.48 5.29
N ASN A 115 -6.25 6.07 4.26
CA ASN A 115 -5.79 6.07 2.86
C ASN A 115 -5.46 7.48 2.34
N LEU A 116 -6.14 8.52 2.81
CA LEU A 116 -5.84 9.91 2.43
C LEU A 116 -4.40 10.34 2.76
N VAL A 117 -3.80 9.75 3.80
CA VAL A 117 -2.44 10.05 4.21
C VAL A 117 -1.46 8.99 3.71
N SER A 118 -1.82 7.71 3.82
CA SER A 118 -0.91 6.62 3.47
C SER A 118 -0.63 6.51 1.97
N ILE A 119 -1.62 6.76 1.08
CA ILE A 119 -1.43 6.67 -0.37
C ILE A 119 -0.44 7.72 -0.91
N PRO A 120 -0.59 9.02 -0.60
CA PRO A 120 0.39 10.01 -1.03
C PRO A 120 1.76 9.76 -0.41
N LEU A 121 1.81 9.40 0.88
CA LEU A 121 3.07 9.11 1.57
C LEU A 121 3.83 7.97 0.89
N ASP A 122 3.14 6.88 0.56
CA ASP A 122 3.72 5.72 -0.13
C ASP A 122 4.27 6.09 -1.50
N SER A 123 3.43 6.74 -2.32
CA SER A 123 3.78 7.08 -3.69
C SER A 123 4.92 8.11 -3.73
N LEU A 124 4.96 9.06 -2.80
CA LEU A 124 6.06 10.02 -2.69
C LEU A 124 7.34 9.35 -2.19
N LEU A 125 7.31 8.63 -1.08
CA LEU A 125 8.49 8.00 -0.51
C LEU A 125 9.12 7.02 -1.51
N PHE A 126 8.32 6.15 -2.11
CA PHE A 126 8.82 5.18 -3.06
C PHE A 126 9.45 5.86 -4.27
N ASN A 127 8.71 6.71 -4.98
CA ASN A 127 9.19 7.27 -6.24
C ASN A 127 10.35 8.26 -6.06
N LEU A 128 10.33 9.08 -5.01
CA LEU A 128 11.43 10.01 -4.75
C LEU A 128 12.72 9.28 -4.37
N ILE A 129 12.65 8.20 -3.60
CA ILE A 129 13.86 7.43 -3.22
C ILE A 129 14.34 6.54 -4.39
N ALA A 130 13.41 5.92 -5.12
CA ALA A 130 13.72 4.98 -6.19
C ALA A 130 14.22 5.66 -7.48
N PHE A 131 13.68 6.82 -7.82
CA PHE A 131 13.78 7.38 -9.17
C PHE A 131 14.20 8.86 -9.25
N MET A 132 14.36 9.57 -8.12
CA MET A 132 14.91 10.93 -8.16
C MET A 132 16.33 10.92 -8.74
N GLY A 133 16.56 11.75 -9.75
CA GLY A 133 17.83 11.79 -10.48
C GLY A 133 18.01 10.65 -11.49
N VAL A 134 17.06 9.72 -11.61
CA VAL A 134 17.03 8.66 -12.62
C VAL A 134 16.07 9.00 -13.74
N PHE A 135 14.88 9.50 -13.40
CA PHE A 135 13.87 9.94 -14.37
C PHE A 135 13.85 11.47 -14.50
N GLU A 136 13.44 11.93 -15.68
CA GLU A 136 13.11 13.33 -15.93
C GLU A 136 12.05 13.83 -14.94
N PRO A 137 12.16 15.05 -14.40
CA PRO A 137 11.22 15.55 -13.38
C PRO A 137 9.75 15.46 -13.80
N ALA A 138 9.45 15.74 -15.07
CA ALA A 138 8.09 15.64 -15.60
C ALA A 138 7.56 14.19 -15.59
N MET A 139 8.41 13.22 -15.92
CA MET A 139 8.07 11.79 -15.85
C MET A 139 7.84 11.34 -14.41
N LEU A 140 8.67 11.79 -13.47
CA LEU A 140 8.52 11.45 -12.06
C LEU A 140 7.19 11.99 -11.49
N VAL A 141 6.84 13.24 -11.81
CA VAL A 141 5.55 13.83 -11.42
C VAL A 141 4.38 13.06 -12.05
N ALA A 142 4.50 12.66 -13.33
CA ALA A 142 3.47 11.89 -14.01
C ALA A 142 3.26 10.49 -13.39
N ILE A 143 4.33 9.84 -12.92
CA ILE A 143 4.26 8.56 -12.20
C ILE A 143 3.58 8.75 -10.84
N ILE A 144 4.07 9.69 -10.02
CA ILE A 144 3.51 9.97 -8.69
C ILE A 144 2.01 10.29 -8.79
N PHE A 145 1.63 11.14 -9.74
CA PHE A 145 0.23 11.47 -9.98
C PHE A 145 -0.58 10.24 -10.38
N GLY A 146 -0.09 9.45 -11.35
CA GLY A 146 -0.77 8.25 -11.84
C GLY A 146 -0.95 7.20 -10.75
N GLU A 147 0.05 6.99 -9.90
CA GLU A 147 -0.03 6.06 -8.79
C GLU A 147 -1.03 6.51 -7.72
N ILE A 148 -0.98 7.78 -7.31
CA ILE A 148 -1.91 8.33 -6.31
C ILE A 148 -3.36 8.19 -6.80
N VAL A 149 -3.64 8.60 -8.04
CA VAL A 149 -4.98 8.50 -8.62
C VAL A 149 -5.42 7.04 -8.69
N THR A 150 -4.57 6.14 -9.18
CA THR A 150 -4.91 4.72 -9.33
C THR A 150 -5.15 4.06 -7.97
N LYS A 151 -4.35 4.34 -6.95
CA LYS A 151 -4.52 3.82 -5.59
C LYS A 151 -5.81 4.33 -4.96
N PHE A 152 -6.15 5.62 -5.12
CA PHE A 152 -7.42 6.14 -4.64
C PHE A 152 -8.61 5.52 -5.37
N THR A 153 -8.55 5.38 -6.69
CA THR A 153 -9.61 4.75 -7.47
C THR A 153 -9.81 3.28 -7.07
N THR A 154 -8.73 2.50 -7.00
CA THR A 154 -8.79 1.08 -6.60
C THR A 154 -9.27 0.92 -5.15
N GLY A 155 -8.80 1.77 -4.23
CA GLY A 155 -9.26 1.80 -2.85
C GLY A 155 -10.75 2.15 -2.71
N ALA A 156 -11.22 3.15 -3.46
CA ALA A 156 -12.65 3.52 -3.47
C ALA A 156 -13.53 2.42 -4.05
N LEU A 157 -13.11 1.79 -5.16
CA LEU A 157 -13.83 0.66 -5.77
C LEU A 157 -13.91 -0.54 -4.81
N ALA A 158 -12.79 -0.87 -4.16
CA ALA A 158 -12.75 -1.92 -3.16
C ALA A 158 -13.65 -1.62 -1.95
N ALA A 159 -13.74 -0.35 -1.55
CA ALA A 159 -14.62 0.09 -0.47
C ALA A 159 -16.10 0.00 -0.85
N LEU A 160 -16.48 0.40 -2.07
CA LEU A 160 -17.85 0.36 -2.58
C LEU A 160 -18.36 -1.06 -2.80
N TRP A 161 -17.50 -1.99 -3.24
CA TRP A 161 -17.85 -3.39 -3.41
C TRP A 161 -18.01 -4.17 -2.11
N ARG A 162 -17.54 -3.62 -0.97
CA ARG A 162 -17.67 -4.25 0.33
C ARG A 162 -18.82 -3.67 1.11
N THR A 163 -19.76 -4.54 1.50
CA THR A 163 -20.74 -4.20 2.54
C THR A 163 -20.00 -3.94 3.86
N PRO A 164 -20.27 -2.83 4.57
CA PRO A 164 -19.60 -2.55 5.83
C PRO A 164 -19.82 -3.73 6.79
N PRO A 165 -18.77 -4.25 7.45
CA PRO A 165 -18.94 -5.31 8.43
C PRO A 165 -19.85 -4.82 9.56
N LYS A 166 -20.82 -5.64 9.97
CA LYS A 166 -21.52 -5.43 11.24
C LYS A 166 -20.46 -5.37 12.34
N ILE A 167 -20.48 -4.30 13.12
CA ILE A 167 -19.66 -4.16 14.33
C ILE A 167 -20.19 -5.20 15.31
N GLU A 168 -19.60 -6.38 15.31
CA GLU A 168 -19.76 -7.30 16.43
C GLU A 168 -18.78 -6.80 17.50
N ASN A 169 -19.37 -6.36 18.62
CA ASN A 169 -18.70 -5.69 19.73
C ASN A 169 -17.30 -6.27 20.01
N ALA A 170 -16.26 -5.52 19.68
CA ALA A 170 -14.93 -5.83 20.19
C ALA A 170 -14.92 -5.48 21.69
N PRO A 171 -14.47 -6.39 22.58
CA PRO A 171 -14.37 -6.09 23.99
C PRO A 171 -13.36 -4.95 24.17
N VAL A 172 -13.75 -4.01 25.05
CA VAL A 172 -12.98 -2.85 25.49
C VAL A 172 -11.70 -3.30 26.18
#